data_AF-A0A367JF26-F1
#
_entry.id   AF-A0A367JF26-F1
#
_cell.length_a   1.000
_cell.length_b   1.000
_cell.length_c   1.000
_cell.angle_alpha   90.00
_cell.angle_beta   90.00
_cell.angle_gamma   90.00
#
_symmetry.space_group_name_H-M   'P 1'
#
loop_
_entity.id
_entity.type
_entity.pdbx_description
1 polymer ?
#
loop_
_entity_poly.entity_id
_entity_poly.type
_entity_poly.pdbx_seq_one_letter_code
_entity_poly.pdbx_strand_id
1 'polypeptide(L)' 'MSNKKPELLPINLKIESSQPISISESTSLLDNFLHNGVAIHAANNTVAAQLHQLHQGLKEIKKKQHEEF' A
#
# COMPACT_ATOMS: atom_id res chain seq x y z
N MET A 1 12.48 0.04 -40.22
CA MET A 1 13.00 0.35 -38.87
C MET A 1 12.23 -0.48 -37.87
N SER A 2 12.88 -1.42 -37.17
CA SER A 2 12.21 -2.38 -36.30
C SER A 2 11.80 -1.72 -34.98
N ASN A 3 10.50 -1.67 -34.73
CA ASN A 3 9.88 -1.07 -33.55
C ASN A 3 9.96 -2.08 -32.40
N LYS A 4 11.12 -2.18 -31.74
CA LYS A 4 11.29 -3.06 -30.57
C LYS A 4 10.55 -2.46 -29.38
N LYS A 5 9.41 -3.03 -29.01
CA LYS A 5 8.76 -2.75 -27.72
C LYS A 5 9.73 -3.12 -26.59
N PRO A 6 9.88 -2.28 -25.55
CA PRO A 6 10.70 -2.63 -24.40
C PRO A 6 10.13 -3.89 -23.74
N GLU A 7 10.96 -4.92 -23.65
CA GLU A 7 10.62 -6.18 -22.98
C GLU A 7 10.81 -5.95 -21.46
N LEU A 8 9.70 -5.94 -20.72
CA LEU A 8 9.73 -5.78 -19.26
C LEU A 8 10.24 -7.09 -18.66
N LEU A 9 11.50 -7.09 -18.21
CA LEU A 9 12.08 -8.23 -17.50
C LEU A 9 11.56 -8.24 -16.05
N PRO A 10 11.17 -9.41 -15.51
CA PRO A 10 10.77 -9.51 -14.11
C PRO A 10 11.94 -9.15 -13.19
N ILE A 11 11.71 -8.27 -12.22
CA ILE A 11 12.70 -7.89 -11.22
C ILE A 11 12.92 -9.07 -10.28
N ASN A 12 14.16 -9.56 -10.16
CA ASN A 12 14.55 -10.55 -9.17
C ASN A 12 14.60 -9.89 -7.78
N LEU A 13 13.48 -9.95 -7.04
CA LEU A 13 13.39 -9.45 -5.68
C LEU A 13 13.77 -10.56 -4.69
N LYS A 14 14.76 -10.30 -3.81
CA LYS A 14 15.07 -11.14 -2.66
C LYS A 14 14.59 -10.44 -1.39
N ILE A 15 13.76 -11.11 -0.59
CA ILE A 15 13.35 -10.60 0.72
C ILE A 15 14.51 -10.83 1.69
N GLU A 16 15.17 -9.75 2.11
CA GLU A 16 16.28 -9.82 3.07
C GLU A 16 15.78 -9.91 4.53
N SER A 17 14.64 -9.27 4.83
CA SER A 17 14.00 -9.34 6.15
C SER A 17 12.50 -9.05 6.05
N SER A 18 11.71 -9.67 6.92
CA SER A 18 10.29 -9.39 7.13
C SER A 18 10.03 -9.29 8.62
N GLN A 19 9.55 -8.14 9.08
CA GLN A 19 9.26 -7.90 10.48
C GLN A 19 7.78 -7.58 10.67
N PRO A 20 7.14 -8.07 11.75
CA PRO A 20 5.79 -7.67 12.08
C PRO A 20 5.75 -6.19 12.48
N ILE A 21 4.70 -5.49 12.06
CA ILE A 21 4.47 -4.09 12.41
C ILE A 21 3.18 -3.95 13.22
N SER A 22 3.12 -2.91 14.04
CA SER A 22 1.91 -2.61 14.82
C SER A 22 0.78 -2.05 13.93
N ILE A 23 -0.46 -2.08 14.42
CA ILE A 23 -1.62 -1.47 13.72
C ILE A 23 -1.42 0.03 13.51
N SER A 24 -0.85 0.73 14.51
CA SER A 24 -0.60 2.17 14.41
C SER A 24 0.41 2.48 13.30
N GLU A 25 1.51 1.73 13.26
CA GLU A 25 2.55 1.87 12.24
C GLU A 25 2.01 1.51 10.84
N SER A 26 1.22 0.44 10.73
CA SER A 26 0.55 0.05 9.48
C SER A 26 -0.36 1.16 8.95
N THR A 27 -1.10 1.81 9.84
CA THR A 27 -2.00 2.91 9.49
C THR A 27 -1.21 4.11 8.97
N SER A 28 -0.13 4.50 9.66
CA SER A 28 0.75 5.60 9.24
C SER A 28 1.43 5.33 7.90
N LEU A 29 1.87 4.09 7.65
CA LEU A 29 2.45 3.69 6.36
C LEU A 29 1.43 3.80 5.23
N LEU A 30 0.20 3.33 5.44
CA LEU A 30 -0.86 3.42 4.44
C LEU A 30 -1.30 4.86 4.17
N ASP A 31 -1.38 5.71 5.19
CA ASP A 31 -1.73 7.12 5.03
C ASP A 31 -0.67 7.85 4.18
N ASN A 32 0.61 7.65 4.52
CA ASN A 32 1.74 8.18 3.74
C ASN A 32 1.76 7.65 2.30
N PHE A 33 1.48 6.36 2.12
CA PHE A 33 1.45 5.74 0.81
C PHE A 33 0.31 6.28 -0.06
N LEU A 34 -0.89 6.44 0.50
CA LEU A 34 -2.05 6.98 -0.23
C LEU A 34 -1.89 8.49 -0.50
N HIS A 35 -1.27 9.23 0.41
CA HIS A 35 -1.00 10.66 0.22
C HIS A 35 0.07 10.93 -0.84
N ASN A 36 1.18 10.18 -0.81
CA ASN A 36 2.31 10.36 -1.73
C ASN A 36 2.15 9.58 -3.04
N GLY A 37 1.32 8.53 -3.05
CA GLY A 37 1.11 7.59 -4.15
C GLY A 37 0.21 8.09 -5.28
N VAL A 38 0.22 9.39 -5.59
CA VAL A 38 -0.54 10.00 -6.70
C VAL A 38 -0.25 9.29 -8.04
N ALA A 39 0.96 8.74 -8.22
CA ALA A 39 1.35 7.97 -9.41
C ALA A 39 0.69 6.58 -9.51
N ILE A 40 0.32 5.95 -8.40
CA ILE A 40 -0.35 4.63 -8.37
C ILE A 40 -1.84 4.78 -8.61
N HIS A 41 -2.44 5.88 -8.15
CA HIS A 41 -3.84 6.22 -8.47
C HIS A 41 -4.08 6.27 -9.99
N ALA A 42 -3.20 6.90 -10.77
CA ALA A 42 -3.38 6.98 -12.22
C ALA A 42 -3.11 5.64 -12.95
N ALA A 43 -2.22 4.80 -12.43
CA ALA A 43 -1.77 3.57 -13.11
C ALA A 43 -2.56 2.31 -12.73
N ASN A 44 -3.19 2.26 -11.55
CA ASN A 44 -3.89 1.05 -11.09
C ASN A 44 -5.01 1.35 -10.06
N ASN A 45 -6.08 2.00 -10.53
CA ASN A 45 -7.24 2.44 -9.73
C ASN A 45 -7.81 1.37 -8.77
N THR A 46 -7.85 0.10 -9.20
CA THR A 46 -8.38 -1.00 -8.39
C THR A 46 -7.54 -1.26 -7.13
N VAL A 47 -6.22 -1.24 -7.25
CA VAL A 47 -5.30 -1.46 -6.12
C VAL A 47 -5.40 -0.30 -5.13
N ALA A 48 -5.48 0.92 -5.63
CA ALA A 48 -5.65 2.10 -4.79
C ALA A 48 -6.98 2.06 -3.99
N ALA A 49 -8.08 1.64 -4.61
CA ALA A 49 -9.37 1.49 -3.93
C ALA A 49 -9.31 0.43 -2.82
N GLN A 50 -8.68 -0.72 -3.08
CA GLN A 50 -8.50 -1.79 -2.08
C GLN A 50 -7.65 -1.33 -0.89
N LEU A 51 -6.56 -0.60 -1.15
CA LEU A 51 -5.72 -0.03 -0.09
C LEU A 51 -6.47 1.04 0.72
N HIS A 52 -7.33 1.82 0.08
CA HIS A 52 -8.17 2.79 0.78
C HIS A 52 -9.17 2.09 1.70
N GLN A 53 -9.83 1.02 1.25
CA GLN A 53 -10.74 0.23 2.09
C GLN A 53 -10.01 -0.39 3.28
N LEU A 54 -8.81 -0.94 3.06
CA LEU A 54 -7.97 -1.45 4.15
C LEU A 54 -7.63 -0.36 5.18
N HIS A 55 -7.23 0.82 4.71
CA HIS A 55 -6.91 1.96 5.57
C HIS A 55 -8.11 2.38 6.44
N GLN A 56 -9.34 2.42 5.87
CA GLN A 56 -10.55 2.72 6.64
C GLN A 56 -10.81 1.66 7.72
N GLY A 57 -10.70 0.37 7.38
CA GLY A 57 -10.87 -0.70 8.36
C GLY A 57 -9.88 -0.63 9.53
N LEU A 58 -8.62 -0.29 9.27
CA LEU A 58 -7.61 -0.12 10.32
C LEU A 58 -7.91 1.08 11.23
N LYS A 59 -8.42 2.19 10.67
CA LYS A 59 -8.86 3.35 11.47
C LYS A 59 -10.01 3.00 12.39
N GLU A 60 -10.98 2.22 11.93
CA GLU A 60 -12.10 1.76 12.76
C GLU A 60 -11.63 0.85 13.90
N ILE A 61 -10.70 -0.08 13.63
CA ILE A 61 -10.14 -0.95 14.67
C ILE A 61 -9.38 -0.12 15.71
N LYS A 62 -8.52 0.82 15.27
CA LYS A 62 -7.80 1.72 16.17
C LYS A 62 -8.75 2.54 17.04
N LYS A 63 -9.87 3.01 16.47
CA LYS A 63 -10.89 3.76 17.21
C LYS A 63 -11.56 2.89 18.27
N LYS A 64 -12.00 1.68 17.93
CA LYS A 64 -12.61 0.74 18.89
C LYS A 64 -11.68 0.39 20.04
N GLN A 65 -10.40 0.15 19.76
CA GLN A 65 -9.39 -0.10 20.80
C GLN A 65 -9.18 1.09 21.75
N HIS A 66 -9.54 2.31 21.32
CA HIS A 66 -9.45 3.50 22.15
C HIS A 66 -10.72 3.76 22.98
N GLU A 67 -11.86 3.19 22.58
CA GLU A 67 -13.17 3.31 23.26
C GLU A 67 -13.40 2.21 24.32
N GLU A 68 -12.59 1.15 24.31
CA GLU A 68 -12.64 0.05 25.29
C GLU A 68 -11.83 0.33 26.59
N PHE A 69 -11.34 1.55 26.76
CA PHE A 69 -10.68 2.07 27.97
C PHE A 69 -11.37 3.35 28.46
#